data_AF-A0A7V2XA22-F1
#
_entry.id   AF-A0A7V2XA22-F1
#
_cell.length_a   1.000
_cell.length_b   1.000
_cell.length_c   1.000
_cell.angle_alpha   90.00
_cell.angle_beta   90.00
_cell.angle_gamma   90.00
#
_symmetry.space_group_name_H-M   'P 1'
#
loop_
_entity.id
_entity.type
_entity.pdbx_description
1 polymer ?
#
loop_
_entity_poly.entity_id
_entity_poly.type
_entity_poly.pdbx_seq_one_letter_code
_entity_poly.pdbx_strand_id
1 'polypeptide(L)'
;MPEEVKSVDQATLKMLEKAKADGVSTAFDRAETMKPCPIGAEGNCCKNCAMGPCRVPAPKKKGETEAERAKRMGVCGATAETIAARNFVRMIAAGTSAHSDHARG
;
A
#
# COMPACT_ATOMS: atom_id res chain seq x y z
N MET A 1 -7.18 -20.20 16.13
CA MET A 1 -7.94 -18.97 15.85
C MET A 1 -9.20 -19.40 15.11
N PRO A 2 -10.40 -18.94 15.49
CA PRO A 2 -11.61 -19.25 14.73
C PRO A 2 -11.43 -18.77 13.28
N GLU A 3 -11.94 -19.54 12.33
CA GLU A 3 -11.92 -19.20 10.91
C GLU A 3 -12.75 -17.92 10.70
N GLU A 4 -12.12 -16.83 10.31
CA GLU A 4 -12.79 -15.55 10.09
C GLU A 4 -13.67 -15.66 8.84
N VAL A 5 -14.95 -15.28 8.97
CA VAL A 5 -15.91 -15.37 7.87
C VAL A 5 -15.52 -14.36 6.78
N LYS A 6 -15.09 -14.85 5.61
CA LYS A 6 -14.54 -14.05 4.49
C LYS A 6 -15.56 -13.16 3.79
N SER A 7 -16.86 -13.46 3.89
CA SER A 7 -17.93 -12.68 3.28
C SER A 7 -19.24 -12.85 4.03
N VAL A 8 -20.07 -11.80 4.03
CA VAL A 8 -21.45 -11.89 4.54
C VAL A 8 -22.42 -12.47 3.50
N ASP A 9 -22.03 -12.53 2.22
CA ASP A 9 -22.84 -13.06 1.13
C ASP A 9 -22.72 -14.59 1.01
N GLN A 10 -23.87 -15.27 1.01
CA GLN A 10 -23.95 -16.73 1.00
C GLN A 10 -23.49 -17.34 -0.33
N ALA A 11 -23.71 -16.66 -1.45
CA ALA A 11 -23.24 -17.16 -2.74
C ALA A 11 -21.71 -17.12 -2.82
N THR A 12 -21.09 -16.04 -2.33
CA THR A 12 -19.64 -15.90 -2.22
C THR A 12 -19.03 -17.02 -1.38
N LEU A 13 -19.60 -17.31 -0.20
CA LEU A 13 -19.10 -18.38 0.67
C LEU A 13 -19.10 -19.75 -0.03
N LYS A 14 -20.20 -20.11 -0.71
CA LYS A 14 -20.29 -21.35 -1.50
C LYS A 14 -19.22 -21.42 -2.60
N MET A 15 -18.96 -20.30 -3.27
CA MET A 15 -17.94 -20.25 -4.32
C MET A 15 -16.51 -20.31 -3.76
N LEU A 16 -16.25 -19.78 -2.57
CA LEU A 16 -14.96 -19.92 -1.90
C LEU A 16 -14.68 -21.37 -1.49
N GLU A 17 -15.69 -22.09 -1.00
CA GLU A 17 -15.57 -23.53 -0.71
C GLU A 17 -15.28 -24.34 -1.98
N LYS A 18 -16.00 -24.05 -3.07
CA LYS A 18 -15.72 -24.67 -4.37
C LYS A 18 -14.30 -24.36 -4.84
N ALA A 19 -13.87 -23.11 -4.76
CA ALA A 19 -12.53 -22.69 -5.17
C ALA A 19 -11.43 -23.47 -4.41
N LYS A 20 -11.63 -23.66 -3.09
CA LYS A 20 -10.76 -24.50 -2.26
C LYS A 20 -10.77 -25.96 -2.70
N ALA A 21 -11.94 -26.53 -3.01
CA ALA A 21 -12.06 -27.91 -3.48
C ALA A 21 -11.40 -28.13 -4.86
N ASP A 22 -11.49 -27.14 -5.75
CA ASP A 22 -10.86 -27.16 -7.07
C ASP A 22 -9.35 -26.86 -7.03
N GLY A 23 -8.81 -26.44 -5.88
CA GLY A 23 -7.41 -26.06 -5.73
C GLY A 23 -7.04 -24.74 -6.42
N VAL A 24 -8.00 -23.84 -6.64
CA VAL A 24 -7.77 -22.53 -7.29
C VAL A 24 -7.61 -21.40 -6.27
N SER A 25 -6.67 -20.49 -6.53
CA SER A 25 -6.38 -19.35 -5.65
C SER A 25 -7.32 -18.17 -5.87
N THR A 26 -7.91 -17.67 -4.79
CA THR A 26 -8.77 -16.49 -4.76
C THR A 26 -8.04 -15.23 -4.27
N ALA A 27 -8.70 -14.08 -4.33
CA ALA A 27 -8.16 -12.84 -3.77
C ALA A 27 -7.96 -12.91 -2.25
N PHE A 28 -8.81 -13.64 -1.52
CA PHE A 28 -8.70 -13.83 -0.07
C PHE A 28 -7.41 -14.59 0.29
N ASP A 29 -7.11 -15.67 -0.44
CA ASP A 29 -5.92 -16.48 -0.17
C ASP A 29 -4.63 -15.69 -0.44
N ARG A 30 -4.64 -14.85 -1.48
CA ARG A 30 -3.52 -13.94 -1.77
C ARG A 30 -3.37 -12.85 -0.70
N ALA A 31 -4.47 -12.33 -0.15
CA ALA A 31 -4.43 -11.34 0.92
C ALA A 31 -3.87 -11.92 2.23
N GLU A 32 -4.22 -13.16 2.57
CA GLU A 32 -3.71 -13.86 3.76
C GLU A 32 -2.20 -14.15 3.68
N THR A 33 -1.71 -14.47 2.48
CA THR A 33 -0.30 -14.83 2.26
C THR A 33 0.60 -13.61 2.06
N MET A 34 0.05 -12.49 1.56
CA MET A 34 0.83 -11.29 1.26
C MET A 34 0.85 -10.30 2.43
N LYS A 35 1.95 -10.26 3.17
CA LYS A 35 2.16 -9.27 4.24
C LYS A 35 2.50 -7.90 3.64
N PRO A 36 1.86 -6.80 4.09
CA PRO A 36 2.21 -5.46 3.64
C PRO A 36 3.63 -5.09 4.08
N CYS A 37 4.39 -4.44 3.19
CA CYS A 37 5.69 -3.88 3.56
C CYS A 37 5.47 -2.72 4.54
N PRO A 38 6.07 -2.70 5.75
CA PRO A 38 5.78 -1.70 6.77
C PRO A 38 6.08 -0.27 6.28
N ILE A 39 7.16 -0.08 5.52
CA ILE A 39 7.56 1.23 4.99
C ILE A 39 6.61 1.68 3.87
N GLY A 40 6.18 0.74 3.02
CA GLY A 40 5.26 1.02 1.92
C GLY A 40 3.85 1.33 2.42
N ALA A 41 3.38 0.61 3.45
CA ALA A 41 2.09 0.82 4.09
C ALA A 41 1.99 2.21 4.73
N GLU A 42 3.09 2.73 5.29
CA GLU A 42 3.17 4.11 5.79
C GLU A 42 3.31 5.17 4.66
N GLY A 43 3.50 4.75 3.40
CA GLY A 43 3.70 5.67 2.28
C GLY A 43 5.12 6.25 2.19
N ASN A 44 6.10 5.70 2.91
CA ASN A 44 7.44 6.25 3.11
C ASN A 44 8.53 5.70 2.17
N CYS A 45 8.12 4.98 1.12
CA CYS A 45 9.01 4.45 0.09
C CYS A 45 8.83 5.24 -1.22
N CYS A 46 9.90 5.78 -1.78
CA CYS A 46 9.89 6.56 -3.02
C CYS A 46 10.65 5.85 -4.14
N LYS A 47 10.02 5.78 -5.32
CA LYS A 47 10.57 5.19 -6.55
C LYS A 47 10.43 6.11 -7.77
N ASN A 48 10.51 7.42 -7.55
CA ASN A 48 10.22 8.41 -8.59
C ASN A 48 11.40 8.71 -9.53
N CYS A 49 12.61 8.26 -9.21
CA CYS A 49 13.80 8.48 -10.01
C CYS A 49 14.80 7.32 -9.84
N ALA A 50 15.84 7.30 -10.68
CA ALA A 50 16.85 6.24 -10.71
C ALA A 50 17.85 6.28 -9.53
N MET A 51 17.87 7.33 -8.72
CA MET A 51 18.69 7.37 -7.48
C MET A 51 18.08 6.52 -6.35
N GLY A 52 16.79 6.20 -6.45
CA GLY A 52 16.08 5.36 -5.49
C GLY A 52 16.27 3.86 -5.74
N PRO A 53 15.50 3.00 -5.05
CA PRO A 53 14.38 3.33 -4.15
C PRO A 53 14.85 3.93 -2.82
N CYS A 54 14.32 5.11 -2.47
CA CYS A 54 14.57 5.72 -1.16
C CYS A 54 13.55 5.20 -0.13
N ARG A 55 14.02 4.80 1.05
CA ARG A 55 13.17 4.31 2.16
C ARG A 55 13.40 5.18 3.39
N VAL A 56 12.36 5.86 3.86
CA VAL A 56 12.45 6.82 4.98
C VAL A 56 11.50 6.39 6.11
N PRO A 57 11.81 5.29 6.84
CA PRO A 57 10.88 4.68 7.81
C PRO A 57 10.50 5.65 8.93
N ALA A 58 9.31 5.58 9.53
CA ALA A 58 8.93 6.37 10.71
C ALA A 58 9.92 6.25 11.91
N PRO A 59 10.00 7.24 12.82
CA PRO A 59 10.91 7.17 13.95
C PRO A 59 10.49 6.05 14.90
N LYS A 60 11.47 5.31 15.43
CA LYS A 60 11.21 4.15 16.32
C LYS A 60 10.79 4.57 17.75
N LYS A 61 11.03 5.81 18.16
CA LYS A 61 10.74 6.33 19.50
C LYS A 61 9.82 7.55 19.41
N LYS A 62 8.96 7.76 20.42
CA LYS A 62 8.15 8.99 20.55
C LYS A 62 9.08 10.16 20.80
N GLY A 63 9.03 11.16 19.93
CA GLY A 63 9.90 12.34 19.98
C GLY A 63 11.13 12.16 19.10
N GLU A 64 11.07 12.74 17.92
CA GLU A 64 12.20 12.88 17.01
C GLU A 64 12.77 14.29 17.18
N THR A 65 14.08 14.41 17.38
CA THR A 65 14.72 15.73 17.37
C THR A 65 14.75 16.29 15.95
N GLU A 66 14.80 17.62 15.81
CA GLU A 66 14.86 18.26 14.49
C GLU A 66 16.08 17.79 13.67
N ALA A 67 17.21 17.54 14.33
CA ALA A 67 18.42 17.01 13.70
C ALA A 67 18.26 15.55 13.22
N GLU A 68 17.49 14.72 13.93
CA GLU A 68 17.17 13.35 13.49
C GLU A 68 16.18 13.37 12.32
N ARG A 69 15.17 14.25 12.37
CA ARG A 69 14.23 14.48 11.26
C ARG A 69 14.97 14.90 9.99
N ALA A 70 15.91 15.85 10.12
CA ALA A 70 16.73 16.31 9.00
C ALA A 70 17.62 15.20 8.40
N LYS A 71 17.97 14.16 9.15
CA LYS A 71 18.74 13.02 8.61
C LYS A 71 17.87 11.99 7.89
N ARG A 72 16.55 12.05 8.04
CA ARG A 72 15.58 11.12 7.43
C ARG A 72 15.03 11.69 6.13
N MET A 73 15.87 11.66 5.12
CA MET A 73 15.51 12.13 3.79
C MET A 73 15.95 11.13 2.73
N GLY A 74 15.29 11.14 1.57
CA GLY A 74 15.79 10.46 0.38
C GLY A 74 17.08 11.13 -0.13
N VAL A 75 17.73 10.51 -1.13
CA VAL A 75 18.98 11.00 -1.73
C VAL A 75 18.86 12.47 -2.19
N CYS A 76 17.69 12.88 -2.67
CA CYS A 76 17.43 14.25 -3.12
C CYS A 76 17.01 15.22 -1.99
N GLY A 77 17.06 14.82 -0.72
CA GLY A 77 16.58 15.63 0.41
C GLY A 77 15.07 15.57 0.64
N ALA A 78 14.32 14.66 0.01
CA ALA A 78 12.88 14.55 0.25
C ALA A 78 12.60 13.90 1.62
N THR A 79 11.87 14.60 2.49
CA THR A 79 11.43 14.07 3.80
C THR A 79 10.35 12.98 3.66
N ALA A 80 10.05 12.27 4.74
CA ALA A 80 8.98 11.28 4.80
C ALA A 80 7.63 11.87 4.36
N GLU A 81 7.28 13.07 4.85
CA GLU A 81 6.04 13.77 4.53
C GLU A 81 5.97 14.15 3.05
N THR A 82 7.09 14.61 2.48
CA THR A 82 7.19 14.92 1.04
C THR A 82 7.02 13.66 0.19
N ILE A 83 7.54 12.52 0.64
CA ILE A 83 7.37 11.24 -0.05
C ILE A 83 5.91 10.77 0.04
N ALA A 84 5.32 10.78 1.24
CA ALA A 84 3.93 10.39 1.47
C ALA A 84 2.95 11.25 0.64
N ALA A 85 3.11 12.58 0.65
CA ALA A 85 2.29 13.50 -0.12
C ALA A 85 2.38 13.24 -1.64
N ARG A 86 3.59 12.99 -2.17
CA ARG A 86 3.78 12.68 -3.60
C ARG A 86 3.24 11.30 -3.99
N ASN A 87 3.30 10.33 -3.08
CA ASN A 87 2.70 9.02 -3.32
C ASN A 87 1.17 9.13 -3.34
N PHE A 88 0.59 9.90 -2.41
CA PHE A 88 -0.85 10.16 -2.35
C PHE A 88 -1.37 10.90 -3.59
N VAL A 89 -0.69 11.96 -4.06
CA VAL A 89 -1.13 12.70 -5.26
C VAL A 89 -1.10 11.83 -6.53
N ARG A 90 -0.21 10.83 -6.62
CA ARG A 90 -0.22 9.87 -7.74
C ARG A 90 -1.42 8.93 -7.70
N MET A 91 -1.92 8.57 -6.51
CA MET A 91 -3.17 7.80 -6.38
C MET A 91 -4.36 8.65 -6.85
N ILE A 92 -4.40 9.93 -6.47
CA ILE A 92 -5.42 10.88 -6.96
C ILE A 92 -5.34 10.98 -8.47
N ALA A 93 -4.16 11.27 -9.02
CA ALA A 93 -3.99 11.44 -10.46
C ALA A 93 -4.45 10.20 -11.24
N ALA A 94 -4.09 8.99 -10.80
CA ALA A 94 -4.52 7.75 -11.45
C ALA A 94 -6.05 7.56 -11.40
N GLY A 95 -6.68 7.78 -10.25
CA GLY A 95 -8.13 7.68 -10.11
C GLY A 95 -8.90 8.73 -10.93
N THR A 96 -8.42 9.98 -10.92
CA THR A 96 -8.96 11.06 -11.74
C THR A 96 -8.81 10.75 -13.23
N SER A 97 -7.66 10.23 -13.67
CA SER A 97 -7.46 9.81 -15.07
C SER A 97 -8.44 8.70 -15.47
N ALA A 98 -8.64 7.68 -14.62
CA ALA A 98 -9.58 6.60 -14.91
C ALA A 98 -11.02 7.11 -15.11
N HIS A 99 -11.52 7.96 -14.19
CA HIS A 99 -12.85 8.55 -14.36
C HIS A 99 -12.91 9.54 -15.52
N SER A 100 -11.85 10.31 -15.75
CA SER A 100 -11.80 11.26 -16.86
C SER A 100 -11.87 10.57 -18.20
N ASP A 101 -11.16 9.45 -18.38
CA ASP A 101 -11.20 8.67 -19.62
C ASP A 101 -12.52 7.94 -19.79
N HIS A 102 -13.09 7.36 -18.73
CA HIS A 102 -14.45 6.79 -18.79
C HIS A 102 -15.50 7.84 -19.19
N ALA A 103 -15.38 9.08 -18.71
CA ALA A 103 -16.35 10.13 -19.02
C ALA A 103 -16.13 10.77 -20.41
N ARG A 104 -15.02 10.46 -21.09
CA ARG A 104 -14.62 11.10 -22.35
C ARG A 104 -15.35 10.54 -23.57
N GLY A 105 -15.88 9.31 -23.49
CA GLY A 105 -16.56 8.61 -24.59
C GLY A 105 -17.20 7.31 -24.12
#